data_AF-A0A0D7KSL7-F1
#
_entry.id   AF-A0A0D7KSL7-F1
#
_cell.length_a   1.000
_cell.length_b   1.000
_cell.length_c   1.000
_cell.angle_alpha   90.00
_cell.angle_beta   90.00
_cell.angle_gamma   90.00
#
_symmetry.space_group_name_H-M   'P 1'
#
loop_
_entity.id
_entity.type
_entity.pdbx_description
1 polymer ?
#
loop_
_entity_poly.entity_id
_entity_poly.type
_entity_poly.pdbx_seq_one_letter_code
_entity_poly.pdbx_strand_id
1 'polypeptide(L)'
;MVLTIYRWVPIVSIMLSVFLVVLDMLVIHDPSLDGFGIVSTFVLPPLGIIFAAISFQQTASNKDIALIVLNLLIFLSFFMYMFFGTLLFGV
;
A
#
# COMPACT_ATOMS: atom_id res chain seq x y z
N MET A 1 -16.14 14.57 -11.97
CA MET A 1 -16.24 13.10 -12.05
C MET A 1 -14.87 12.44 -12.15
N VAL A 2 -14.00 12.85 -13.08
CA VAL A 2 -12.62 12.33 -13.22
C VAL A 2 -11.76 12.58 -11.97
N LEU A 3 -11.86 13.78 -11.37
CA LEU A 3 -11.17 14.15 -10.14
C LEU A 3 -11.51 13.28 -8.92
N THR A 4 -12.74 12.80 -8.82
CA THR A 4 -13.17 11.90 -7.73
C THR A 4 -12.55 10.52 -7.90
N ILE A 5 -12.43 10.04 -9.15
CA ILE A 5 -11.81 8.74 -9.48
C ILE A 5 -10.35 8.71 -9.03
N TYR A 6 -9.60 9.80 -9.21
CA TYR A 6 -8.19 9.86 -8.79
C TYR A 6 -7.98 9.79 -7.27
N ARG A 7 -9.00 10.12 -6.46
CA ARG A 7 -8.96 9.92 -5.01
C ARG A 7 -9.41 8.52 -4.60
N TRP A 8 -10.22 7.86 -5.40
CA TRP A 8 -10.65 6.49 -5.13
C TRP A 8 -9.50 5.50 -5.24
N VAL A 9 -8.63 5.65 -6.23
CA VAL A 9 -7.47 4.74 -6.42
C VAL A 9 -6.55 4.68 -5.18
N PRO A 10 -6.06 5.78 -4.60
CA PRO A 10 -5.24 5.72 -3.39
C PRO A 10 -5.98 5.18 -2.17
N ILE A 11 -7.30 5.43 -2.04
CA ILE A 11 -8.11 4.86 -0.95
C ILE A 11 -8.23 3.35 -1.10
N VAL A 12 -8.57 2.87 -2.30
CA VAL A 12 -8.67 1.45 -2.62
C VAL A 12 -7.32 0.78 -2.45
N SER A 13 -6.23 1.43 -2.86
CA SER A 13 -4.88 0.93 -2.68
C SER A 13 -4.55 0.70 -1.20
N ILE A 14 -4.84 1.66 -0.33
CA ILE A 14 -4.67 1.51 1.12
C ILE A 14 -5.48 0.31 1.64
N MET A 15 -6.78 0.27 1.33
CA MET A 15 -7.67 -0.79 1.82
C MET A 15 -7.24 -2.17 1.36
N LEU A 16 -6.89 -2.30 0.08
CA LEU A 16 -6.51 -3.58 -0.51
C LEU A 16 -5.14 -4.04 0.00
N SER A 17 -4.17 -3.14 0.17
CA SER A 17 -2.86 -3.47 0.72
C SER A 17 -2.99 -4.02 2.15
N VAL A 18 -3.75 -3.32 3.01
CA VAL A 18 -3.97 -3.75 4.39
C VAL A 18 -4.73 -5.08 4.42
N PHE A 19 -5.77 -5.22 3.61
CA PHE A 19 -6.57 -6.44 3.54
C PHE A 19 -5.74 -7.65 3.11
N LEU A 20 -4.96 -7.53 2.03
CA LEU A 20 -4.14 -8.63 1.51
C LEU A 20 -3.06 -9.06 2.50
N VAL A 21 -2.40 -8.11 3.16
CA VAL A 21 -1.40 -8.43 4.19
C VAL A 21 -2.04 -9.12 5.38
N VAL A 22 -3.20 -8.65 5.85
CA VAL A 22 -3.93 -9.31 6.95
C VAL A 22 -4.31 -10.74 6.58
N LEU A 23 -4.74 -10.96 5.34
CA LEU A 23 -4.99 -12.31 4.85
C LEU A 23 -3.73 -13.17 4.87
N ASP A 24 -2.62 -12.64 4.37
CA ASP A 24 -1.31 -13.33 4.32
C ASP A 24 -0.82 -13.72 5.72
N MET A 25 -0.91 -12.80 6.67
CA MET A 25 -0.36 -13.00 8.02
C MET A 25 -1.27 -13.84 8.94
N LEU A 26 -2.59 -13.76 8.79
CA LEU A 26 -3.53 -14.29 9.79
C LEU A 26 -4.46 -15.39 9.26
N VAL A 27 -4.67 -15.49 7.94
CA VAL A 27 -5.72 -16.35 7.38
C VAL A 27 -5.14 -17.43 6.48
N ILE A 28 -4.33 -17.03 5.51
CA ILE A 28 -3.72 -17.92 4.53
C ILE A 28 -2.52 -18.60 5.18
N HIS A 29 -2.60 -19.92 5.31
CA HIS A 29 -1.50 -20.76 5.77
C HIS A 29 -1.08 -21.75 4.67
N ASP A 30 -1.59 -21.57 3.45
CA ASP A 30 -1.20 -22.35 2.29
C ASP A 30 0.18 -21.89 1.80
N PRO A 31 1.21 -22.76 1.81
CA PRO A 31 2.56 -22.38 1.39
C PRO A 31 2.66 -21.87 -0.05
N SER A 32 1.70 -22.21 -0.91
CA SER A 32 1.67 -21.74 -2.31
C SER A 32 1.23 -20.28 -2.47
N LEU A 33 0.60 -19.72 -1.44
CA LEU A 33 0.07 -18.35 -1.41
C LEU A 33 0.80 -17.46 -0.39
N ASP A 34 1.74 -18.02 0.36
CA ASP A 34 2.52 -17.31 1.37
C ASP A 34 3.34 -16.18 0.76
N GLY A 35 3.27 -15.00 1.38
CA GLY A 35 3.97 -13.79 0.95
C GLY A 35 3.28 -13.02 -0.17
N PHE A 36 2.16 -13.49 -0.74
CA PHE A 36 1.47 -12.80 -1.83
C PHE A 36 0.90 -11.45 -1.38
N GLY A 37 0.36 -11.41 -0.17
CA GLY A 37 -0.13 -10.18 0.43
C GLY A 37 1.00 -9.19 0.68
N ILE A 38 2.15 -9.66 1.17
CA ILE A 38 3.33 -8.83 1.38
C ILE A 38 3.87 -8.29 0.04
N VAL A 39 3.98 -9.12 -1.00
CA VAL A 39 4.46 -8.70 -2.34
C VAL A 39 3.54 -7.64 -2.95
N SER A 40 2.22 -7.73 -2.72
CA SER A 40 1.25 -6.73 -3.21
C SER A 40 1.55 -5.30 -2.73
N THR A 41 2.23 -5.16 -1.57
CA THR A 41 2.61 -3.86 -0.99
C THR A 41 3.72 -3.14 -1.76
N PHE A 42 4.42 -3.82 -2.68
CA PHE A 42 5.37 -3.19 -3.60
C PHE A 42 4.69 -2.61 -4.85
N VAL A 43 3.41 -2.90 -5.07
CA VAL A 43 2.66 -2.45 -6.24
C VAL A 43 1.55 -1.50 -5.84
N LEU A 44 0.70 -1.88 -4.89
CA LEU A 44 -0.49 -1.13 -4.54
C LEU A 44 -0.16 0.24 -3.93
N PRO A 45 0.59 0.37 -2.80
CA PRO A 45 0.92 1.68 -2.24
C PRO A 45 1.66 2.61 -3.20
N PRO A 46 2.65 2.17 -4.00
CA PRO A 46 3.25 3.02 -5.03
C PRO A 46 2.25 3.55 -6.06
N LEU A 47 1.31 2.72 -6.54
CA LEU A 47 0.22 3.19 -7.39
C LEU A 47 -0.66 4.22 -6.66
N GLY A 48 -0.98 3.98 -5.40
CA GLY A 48 -1.72 4.93 -4.56
C GLY A 48 -1.02 6.29 -4.46
N ILE A 49 0.30 6.30 -4.23
CA ILE A 49 1.12 7.52 -4.20
C ILE A 49 1.03 8.27 -5.53
N ILE A 50 1.20 7.58 -6.66
CA ILE A 50 1.17 8.19 -8.00
C ILE A 50 -0.19 8.84 -8.26
N PHE A 51 -1.29 8.12 -8.02
CA PHE A 51 -2.63 8.65 -8.27
C PHE A 51 -3.02 9.77 -7.30
N ALA A 52 -2.59 9.71 -6.04
CA ALA A 52 -2.78 10.81 -5.09
C ALA A 52 -1.96 12.04 -5.48
N ALA A 53 -0.73 11.88 -6.01
CA ALA A 53 0.08 12.97 -6.54
C ALA A 53 -0.55 13.63 -7.77
N ILE A 54 -1.11 12.83 -8.70
CA ILE A 54 -1.88 13.33 -9.85
C ILE A 54 -3.11 14.13 -9.36
N SER A 55 -3.82 13.62 -8.36
CA SER A 55 -4.98 14.32 -7.77
C SER A 55 -4.57 15.64 -7.10
N PHE A 56 -3.44 15.63 -6.40
CA PHE A 56 -2.90 16.83 -5.75
C PHE A 56 -2.53 17.92 -6.76
N GLN A 57 -1.87 17.57 -7.87
CA GLN A 57 -1.55 18.54 -8.92
C GLN A 57 -2.78 19.24 -9.51
N GLN A 58 -3.94 18.57 -9.49
CA GLN A 58 -5.19 19.11 -10.04
C GLN A 58 -6.02 19.90 -9.02
N THR A 59 -5.87 19.65 -7.71
CA THR A 59 -6.74 20.24 -6.67
C THR A 59 -6.03 21.06 -5.60
N ALA A 60 -4.71 20.89 -5.45
CA ALA A 60 -3.90 21.41 -4.35
C ALA A 60 -4.50 21.13 -2.95
N SER A 61 -5.22 20.00 -2.78
CA SER A 61 -5.91 19.70 -1.53
C SER A 61 -5.01 18.98 -0.51
N ASN A 62 -5.09 19.41 0.75
CA ASN A 62 -4.44 18.73 1.88
C ASN A 62 -4.88 17.25 2.04
N LYS A 63 -6.08 16.90 1.56
CA LYS A 63 -6.55 15.52 1.58
C LYS A 63 -5.69 14.62 0.68
N ASP A 64 -5.21 15.14 -0.44
CA ASP A 64 -4.38 14.37 -1.37
C ASP A 64 -2.96 14.20 -0.82
N ILE A 65 -2.44 15.21 -0.11
CA ILE A 65 -1.21 15.09 0.66
C ILE A 65 -1.35 13.98 1.72
N ALA A 66 -2.45 13.96 2.47
CA ALA A 66 -2.70 12.92 3.46
C ALA A 66 -2.75 11.52 2.82
N LEU A 67 -3.35 11.38 1.63
CA LEU A 67 -3.39 10.11 0.89
C LEU A 67 -1.99 9.67 0.42
N ILE A 68 -1.14 10.60 -0.04
CA ILE A 68 0.26 10.32 -0.37
C ILE A 68 1.00 9.80 0.86
N VAL A 69 0.91 10.54 1.97
CA VAL A 69 1.61 10.20 3.22
C VAL A 69 1.15 8.84 3.74
N LEU A 70 -0.15 8.55 3.72
CA LEU A 70 -0.69 7.26 4.16
C LEU A 70 -0.16 6.10 3.31
N ASN A 71 -0.19 6.22 1.98
CA ASN A 71 0.36 5.17 1.13
C ASN A 71 1.88 5.01 1.32
N LEU A 72 2.61 6.10 1.53
CA LEU A 72 4.05 6.06 1.82
C LEU A 72 4.35 5.37 3.16
N LEU A 73 3.57 5.66 4.21
CA LEU A 73 3.73 5.01 5.51
C LEU A 73 3.43 3.52 5.44
N ILE A 74 2.42 3.11 4.68
CA ILE A 74 2.11 1.70 4.46
C ILE A 74 3.26 1.00 3.74
N PHE A 75 3.73 1.58 2.63
CA PHE A 75 4.88 1.07 1.90
C PHE A 75 6.11 0.92 2.80
N LEU A 76 6.44 1.96 3.56
CA LEU A 76 7.60 1.96 4.45
C LEU A 76 7.44 0.94 5.58
N SER A 77 6.25 0.81 6.16
CA SER A 77 5.99 -0.15 7.24
C SER A 77 6.26 -1.59 6.77
N PHE A 78 5.81 -1.93 5.57
CA PHE A 78 6.03 -3.27 5.02
C PHE A 78 7.47 -3.49 4.54
N PHE A 79 8.07 -2.46 3.95
CA PHE A 79 9.50 -2.49 3.63
C PHE A 79 10.33 -2.77 4.89
N MET A 80 10.05 -2.08 6.00
CA MET A 80 10.75 -2.29 7.27
C MET A 80 10.49 -3.67 7.86
N TYR A 81 9.25 -4.17 7.79
CA TYR A 81 8.91 -5.53 8.21
C TYR A 81 9.73 -6.58 7.45
N MET A 82 9.75 -6.49 6.11
CA MET A 82 10.54 -7.38 5.25
C MET A 82 12.03 -7.25 5.53
N PHE A 83 12.54 -6.02 5.56
CA PHE A 83 13.97 -5.75 5.76
C PHE A 83 14.47 -6.32 7.09
N PHE A 84 13.76 -6.06 8.19
CA PHE A 84 14.14 -6.61 9.49
C PHE A 84 13.87 -8.11 9.60
N GLY A 85 12.80 -8.62 8.96
CA GLY A 85 12.53 -10.05 8.86
C GLY A 85 13.72 -10.79 8.24
N THR A 86 14.16 -10.36 7.07
CA THR A 86 15.34 -10.90 6.39
C THR A 86 16.62 -10.70 7.20
N LEU A 87 16.85 -9.51 7.77
CA LEU A 87 18.07 -9.22 8.55
C LEU A 87 18.20 -10.10 9.80
N LEU A 88 17.11 -10.30 10.53
CA LEU A 88 17.12 -10.99 11.83
C LEU A 88 17.00 -12.51 11.71
N PHE A 89 16.24 -12.99 10.72
CA PHE A 89 15.92 -14.42 10.59
C PHE A 89 16.60 -15.09 9.38
N GLY A 90 17.34 -14.32 8.56
CA GLY A 90 18.14 -14.87 7.46
C GLY A 90 17.33 -15.51 6.33
N VAL A 91 16.05 -15.15 6.22
CA VAL A 91 15.16 -15.56 5.13
C VAL A 91 15.24 -14.58 3.96
#